data_AF-A0A0D9PB32-F1
#
_entry.id   AF-A0A0D9PB32-F1
#
_cell.length_a   1.000
_cell.length_b   1.000
_cell.length_c   1.000
_cell.angle_alpha   90.00
_cell.angle_beta   90.00
_cell.angle_gamma   90.00
#
_symmetry.space_group_name_H-M   'P 1'
#
loop_
_entity.id
_entity.type
_entity.pdbx_description
1 polymer ?
#
loop_
_entity_poly.entity_id
_entity_poly.type
_entity_poly.pdbx_seq_one_letter_code
_entity_poly.pdbx_strand_id
1 'polypeptide(L)'
;MADIIRDAPLGQLIRWATSNRYLQYPEEKAGFKLPSPWQQLLDNPDAVVDESTEPSSSSASTAGDDTPEGQDAEKQQQQQQQQSRSSAERPEPLRLHRTKTPAETPAFTGSRLEAELAHAVEKVQSIPVVPRLTKDGTILVDWYHSDDAENPQNWSNGKRGLVAAIICLYTFVVYTSSAIYTPSTQGVMERFHVSQLEATLGLSLYVLGYGVGPLIFSPLSEIPRIGRNPVYAATMVLFVVLSIPTALARSFAGLMVLRFLQGFFGSPCLASGGASLGDMYSMTALPYAMVAWISSAYFGPALGPLLSGFSVPARGWRWSLYESVWASAPVLLGMLVALPETRMCQKSGVFHVDVSSFWREVGTL
;
A
#
# COMPACT_ATOMS: atom_id res chain seq x y z
N MET A 1 4.23 -5.45 19.75
CA MET A 1 5.60 -5.64 19.20
C MET A 1 5.77 -7.04 18.62
N ALA A 2 5.26 -8.09 19.29
CA ALA A 2 5.21 -9.45 18.74
C ALA A 2 4.50 -9.54 17.38
N ASP A 3 3.42 -8.77 17.16
CA ASP A 3 2.70 -8.77 15.87
C ASP A 3 3.51 -8.16 14.72
N ILE A 4 4.35 -7.16 15.00
CA ILE A 4 5.24 -6.57 13.99
C ILE A 4 6.30 -7.57 13.58
N ILE A 5 6.89 -8.27 14.54
CA ILE A 5 7.93 -9.27 14.28
C ILE A 5 7.34 -10.51 13.60
N ARG A 6 6.12 -10.93 13.97
CA ARG A 6 5.38 -12.02 13.31
C ARG A 6 5.10 -11.70 11.84
N ASP A 7 4.62 -10.51 11.58
CA ASP A 7 4.16 -10.10 10.25
C ASP A 7 5.35 -9.65 9.36
N ALA A 8 6.55 -9.51 9.93
CA ALA A 8 7.78 -9.20 9.22
C ALA A 8 8.34 -10.43 8.46
N PRO A 9 9.16 -10.23 7.41
CA PRO A 9 9.74 -11.34 6.62
C PRO A 9 10.52 -12.33 7.49
N LEU A 10 11.22 -11.84 8.52
CA LEU A 10 11.92 -12.69 9.48
C LEU A 10 10.96 -13.57 10.29
N GLY A 11 9.81 -13.03 10.70
CA GLY A 11 8.76 -13.79 11.41
C GLY A 11 8.16 -14.88 10.54
N GLN A 12 7.90 -14.58 9.26
CA GLN A 12 7.43 -15.59 8.31
C GLN A 12 8.47 -16.68 8.04
N LEU A 13 9.76 -16.34 7.94
CA LEU A 13 10.84 -17.31 7.82
C LEU A 13 10.93 -18.22 9.06
N ILE A 14 10.79 -17.65 10.25
CA ILE A 14 10.76 -18.43 11.51
C ILE A 14 9.54 -19.37 11.53
N ARG A 15 8.37 -18.91 11.08
CA ARG A 15 7.15 -19.74 11.00
C ARG A 15 7.29 -20.89 10.03
N TRP A 16 7.84 -20.63 8.84
CA TRP A 16 8.13 -21.66 7.86
C TRP A 16 9.12 -22.69 8.41
N ALA A 17 10.21 -22.24 9.02
CA ALA A 17 11.22 -23.10 9.63
C ALA A 17 10.70 -23.92 10.82
N THR A 18 9.66 -23.43 11.52
CA THR A 18 9.07 -24.10 12.69
C THR A 18 7.74 -24.78 12.41
N SER A 19 7.35 -24.91 11.13
CA SER A 19 6.06 -25.48 10.70
C SER A 19 4.86 -24.90 11.46
N ASN A 20 4.81 -23.57 11.60
CA ASN A 20 3.75 -22.80 12.29
C ASN A 20 3.55 -23.12 13.78
N ARG A 21 4.60 -23.62 14.46
CA ARG A 21 4.54 -23.86 15.92
C ARG A 21 4.67 -22.56 16.74
N TYR A 22 5.43 -21.57 16.25
CA TYR A 22 5.65 -20.29 16.92
C TYR A 22 5.05 -19.13 16.10
N LEU A 23 4.66 -18.03 16.77
CA LEU A 23 4.08 -16.83 16.15
C LEU A 23 2.80 -17.09 15.34
N GLN A 24 1.88 -17.91 15.90
CA GLN A 24 0.60 -18.22 15.29
C GLN A 24 -0.28 -16.97 15.11
N TYR A 25 -1.04 -16.96 14.02
CA TYR A 25 -2.10 -15.97 13.87
C TYR A 25 -3.27 -16.23 14.82
N PRO A 26 -4.11 -15.22 15.13
CA PRO A 26 -5.31 -15.41 15.93
C PRO A 26 -6.20 -16.53 15.37
N GLU A 27 -6.33 -16.62 14.04
CA GLU A 27 -7.12 -17.63 13.33
C GLU A 27 -6.56 -19.06 13.38
N GLU A 28 -5.26 -19.23 13.65
CA GLU A 28 -4.62 -20.56 13.76
C GLU A 28 -4.73 -21.15 15.17
N LYS A 29 -5.23 -20.37 16.15
CA LYS A 29 -5.42 -20.86 17.52
C LYS A 29 -6.71 -21.70 17.59
N ALA A 30 -6.64 -22.85 18.25
CA ALA A 30 -7.74 -23.81 18.37
C ALA A 30 -9.05 -23.27 19.01
N GLY A 31 -9.04 -22.05 19.56
CA GLY A 31 -10.21 -21.38 20.14
C GLY A 31 -10.81 -20.26 19.29
N PHE A 32 -10.29 -20.00 18.08
CA PHE A 32 -10.81 -18.94 17.21
C PHE A 32 -12.16 -19.32 16.62
N LYS A 33 -13.15 -18.44 16.76
CA LYS A 33 -14.48 -18.59 16.16
C LYS A 33 -14.68 -17.48 15.15
N LEU A 34 -15.04 -17.85 13.93
CA LEU A 34 -15.42 -16.89 12.88
C LEU A 34 -16.62 -16.04 13.33
N PRO A 35 -16.70 -14.76 12.97
CA PRO A 35 -17.87 -13.93 13.25
C PRO A 35 -19.15 -14.51 12.63
N SER A 36 -20.31 -14.26 13.25
CA SER A 36 -21.59 -14.85 12.83
C SER A 36 -21.99 -14.64 11.36
N PRO A 37 -21.68 -13.51 10.68
CA PRO A 37 -22.01 -13.35 9.26
C PRO A 37 -21.21 -14.29 8.35
N TRP A 38 -19.96 -14.60 8.71
CA TRP A 38 -19.12 -15.55 7.97
C TRP A 38 -19.58 -17.00 8.17
N GLN A 39 -20.05 -17.35 9.37
CA GLN A 39 -20.64 -18.67 9.63
C GLN A 39 -21.93 -18.87 8.82
N GLN A 40 -22.80 -17.85 8.79
CA GLN A 40 -24.05 -17.91 8.02
C GLN A 40 -23.81 -18.07 6.51
N LEU A 41 -22.76 -17.47 5.95
CA LEU A 41 -22.41 -17.64 4.54
C LEU A 41 -21.83 -19.02 4.23
N LEU A 42 -21.04 -19.59 5.14
CA LEU A 42 -20.52 -20.96 4.99
C LEU A 42 -21.63 -22.01 5.10
N ASP A 43 -22.60 -21.76 5.99
CA ASP A 43 -23.76 -22.64 6.19
C ASP A 43 -24.81 -22.50 5.08
N ASN A 44 -24.89 -21.32 4.43
CA ASN A 44 -25.82 -21.05 3.35
C ASN A 44 -25.18 -20.18 2.23
N PRO A 45 -24.46 -20.81 1.27
CA PRO A 45 -23.72 -20.08 0.23
C PRO A 45 -24.61 -19.33 -0.77
N ASP A 46 -25.90 -19.66 -0.86
CA ASP A 46 -26.87 -19.04 -1.79
C ASP A 46 -27.61 -17.83 -1.16
N ALA A 47 -27.37 -17.50 0.10
CA ALA A 47 -28.14 -16.50 0.85
C ALA A 47 -27.81 -15.03 0.53
N VAL A 48 -26.77 -14.74 -0.26
CA VAL A 48 -26.38 -13.37 -0.61
C VAL A 48 -26.82 -13.07 -2.03
N VAL A 49 -27.94 -12.37 -2.16
CA VAL A 49 -28.46 -11.88 -3.44
C VAL A 49 -28.30 -10.36 -3.54
N ASP A 50 -27.63 -9.98 -4.63
CA ASP A 50 -27.63 -8.75 -5.42
C ASP A 50 -26.89 -7.44 -5.04
N GLU A 51 -26.22 -6.97 -6.11
CA GLU A 51 -25.39 -5.79 -6.34
C GLU A 51 -26.18 -4.46 -6.33
N SER A 52 -27.25 -4.33 -5.53
CA SER A 52 -28.11 -3.13 -5.58
C SER A 52 -28.80 -2.77 -4.27
N THR A 53 -28.06 -2.43 -3.22
CA THR A 53 -28.61 -1.56 -2.15
C THR A 53 -27.45 -0.79 -1.50
N GLU A 54 -27.24 0.45 -1.93
CA GLU A 54 -26.57 1.44 -1.07
C GLU A 54 -27.39 1.56 0.22
N PRO A 55 -26.78 1.67 1.42
CA PRO A 55 -27.54 1.95 2.63
C PRO A 55 -28.13 3.36 2.52
N SER A 56 -29.40 3.44 2.12
CA SER A 56 -30.23 4.62 2.28
C SER A 56 -30.28 4.95 3.77
N SER A 57 -29.71 6.10 4.15
CA SER A 57 -29.90 6.71 5.46
C SER A 57 -31.39 6.81 5.75
N SER A 58 -31.90 5.92 6.61
CA SER A 58 -33.29 5.93 7.05
C SER A 58 -33.50 7.12 7.98
N SER A 59 -33.95 8.23 7.43
CA SER A 59 -34.59 9.30 8.18
C SER A 59 -35.94 8.80 8.70
N ALA A 60 -35.96 8.36 9.96
CA ALA A 60 -37.18 8.07 10.70
C ALA A 60 -37.50 9.26 11.62
N SER A 61 -38.62 9.92 11.33
CA SER A 61 -39.19 11.02 12.10
C SER A 61 -40.24 10.53 13.09
N THR A 62 -40.10 10.83 14.39
CA THR A 62 -41.16 10.97 15.43
C THR A 62 -40.47 11.24 16.78
N ALA A 63 -40.94 12.02 17.77
CA ALA A 63 -41.85 13.14 17.96
C ALA A 63 -41.71 13.54 19.46
N GLY A 64 -41.95 14.82 19.81
CA GLY A 64 -41.98 15.33 21.19
C GLY A 64 -41.22 16.66 21.32
N ASP A 65 -41.74 17.88 21.18
CA ASP A 65 -42.92 18.62 21.71
C ASP A 65 -42.41 19.83 22.55
N ASP A 66 -43.20 20.91 22.59
CA ASP A 66 -43.06 22.21 23.31
C ASP A 66 -42.55 23.47 22.54
N THR A 67 -43.39 23.98 21.60
CA THR A 67 -44.22 25.23 21.64
C THR A 67 -43.67 26.57 22.21
N PRO A 68 -44.18 27.80 21.87
CA PRO A 68 -44.61 28.44 20.60
C PRO A 68 -44.00 29.87 20.36
N GLU A 69 -44.13 30.42 19.14
CA GLU A 69 -44.78 31.73 18.82
C GLU A 69 -44.37 32.26 17.43
N GLY A 70 -45.35 32.81 16.68
CA GLY A 70 -45.09 33.76 15.59
C GLY A 70 -45.63 33.43 14.20
N GLN A 71 -46.95 33.55 14.06
CA GLN A 71 -47.78 33.77 12.87
C GLN A 71 -47.08 34.20 11.57
N ASP A 72 -47.29 33.45 10.47
CA ASP A 72 -47.65 33.92 9.11
C ASP A 72 -47.33 32.85 8.03
N ALA A 73 -48.20 31.86 7.81
CA ALA A 73 -47.97 30.87 6.74
C ALA A 73 -49.22 30.19 6.14
N GLU A 74 -50.42 30.78 6.23
CA GLU A 74 -51.66 30.11 5.78
C GLU A 74 -52.12 30.46 4.35
N LYS A 75 -51.29 31.08 3.51
CA LYS A 75 -51.68 31.46 2.12
C LYS A 75 -50.90 30.82 0.98
N GLN A 76 -50.00 29.87 1.22
CA GLN A 76 -49.22 29.25 0.12
C GLN A 76 -49.47 27.75 -0.13
N GLN A 77 -50.26 27.07 0.72
CA GLN A 77 -50.49 25.62 0.57
C GLN A 77 -51.59 25.23 -0.44
N GLN A 78 -52.38 26.17 -0.98
CA GLN A 78 -53.45 25.84 -1.92
C GLN A 78 -53.05 25.86 -3.41
N GLN A 79 -51.82 26.25 -3.79
CA GLN A 79 -51.40 26.29 -5.20
C GLN A 79 -50.55 25.09 -5.67
N GLN A 80 -50.06 24.22 -4.76
CA GLN A 80 -49.21 23.08 -5.17
C GLN A 80 -49.95 21.76 -5.36
N GLN A 81 -51.22 21.64 -4.97
CA GLN A 81 -51.99 20.40 -5.10
C GLN A 81 -52.64 20.17 -6.48
N GLN A 82 -52.43 21.07 -7.46
CA GLN A 82 -53.09 20.98 -8.77
C GLN A 82 -52.18 20.56 -9.95
N GLN A 83 -50.89 20.26 -9.73
CA GLN A 83 -49.97 19.88 -10.82
C GLN A 83 -49.61 18.39 -10.87
N SER A 84 -50.11 17.57 -9.96
CA SER A 84 -49.90 16.11 -9.94
C SER A 84 -50.99 15.36 -10.70
N ARG A 85 -51.16 15.62 -12.01
CA ARG A 85 -51.89 14.73 -12.94
C ARG A 85 -51.61 15.09 -14.41
N SER A 86 -50.41 14.80 -14.89
CA SER A 86 -50.16 14.56 -16.32
C SER A 86 -48.87 13.76 -16.47
N SER A 87 -48.98 12.62 -17.14
CA SER A 87 -48.01 11.54 -17.22
C SER A 87 -46.91 11.74 -18.27
N ALA A 88 -45.84 10.96 -18.07
CA ALA A 88 -44.98 10.28 -19.06
C ALA A 88 -43.68 10.95 -19.55
N GLU A 89 -42.59 10.19 -19.31
CA GLU A 89 -41.29 10.09 -20.00
C GLU A 89 -40.42 11.34 -20.24
N ARG A 90 -39.39 11.52 -19.41
CA ARG A 90 -38.15 12.24 -19.77
C ARG A 90 -36.96 11.72 -18.95
N PRO A 91 -35.77 11.48 -19.54
CA PRO A 91 -34.59 11.07 -18.78
C PRO A 91 -34.12 12.20 -17.86
N GLU A 92 -33.83 11.87 -16.60
CA GLU A 92 -33.27 12.75 -15.56
C GLU A 92 -32.02 13.48 -16.09
N PRO A 93 -31.96 14.83 -16.04
CA PRO A 93 -30.74 15.54 -16.43
C PRO A 93 -29.67 15.33 -15.35
N LEU A 94 -28.46 14.97 -15.80
CA LEU A 94 -27.23 14.89 -14.98
C LEU A 94 -27.14 16.06 -13.99
N ARG A 95 -27.32 15.78 -12.70
CA ARG A 95 -27.13 16.74 -11.62
C ARG A 95 -25.64 16.93 -11.35
N LEU A 96 -25.13 18.12 -11.61
CA LEU A 96 -23.82 18.55 -11.12
C LEU A 96 -23.87 18.69 -9.59
N HIS A 97 -23.26 17.75 -8.86
CA HIS A 97 -22.97 17.93 -7.44
C HIS A 97 -21.84 18.95 -7.27
N ARG A 98 -22.20 20.18 -6.92
CA ARG A 98 -21.23 21.19 -6.49
C ARG A 98 -20.61 20.73 -5.18
N THR A 99 -19.32 20.38 -5.19
CA THR A 99 -18.56 20.14 -3.96
C THR A 99 -18.39 21.45 -3.22
N LYS A 100 -18.93 21.55 -2.00
CA LYS A 100 -18.79 22.73 -1.14
C LYS A 100 -17.31 22.96 -0.83
N THR A 101 -16.82 24.17 -1.08
CA THR A 101 -15.45 24.55 -0.73
C THR A 101 -15.34 24.81 0.78
N PRO A 102 -14.12 24.76 1.37
CA PRO A 102 -13.91 24.98 2.81
C PRO A 102 -14.50 26.29 3.35
N ALA A 103 -14.71 27.30 2.49
CA ALA A 103 -15.31 28.59 2.81
C ALA A 103 -16.83 28.53 3.10
N GLU A 104 -17.53 27.46 2.70
CA GLU A 104 -18.96 27.23 2.97
C GLU A 104 -19.19 26.21 4.09
N THR A 105 -18.16 25.93 4.90
CA THR A 105 -18.36 25.11 6.10
C THR A 105 -19.16 25.94 7.11
N PRO A 106 -20.39 25.52 7.52
CA PRO A 106 -21.16 26.27 8.49
C PRO A 106 -20.38 26.36 9.81
N ALA A 107 -20.56 27.48 10.53
CA ALA A 107 -19.85 27.79 11.78
C ALA A 107 -19.98 26.65 12.80
N PHE A 108 -18.91 26.45 13.58
CA PHE A 108 -18.83 25.46 14.65
C PHE A 108 -19.96 25.69 15.67
N THR A 109 -21.02 24.89 15.57
CA THR A 109 -22.22 24.96 16.41
C THR A 109 -22.22 23.76 17.37
N GLY A 110 -22.72 23.91 18.61
CA GLY A 110 -22.73 22.83 19.60
C GLY A 110 -23.39 21.54 19.11
N SER A 111 -24.46 21.63 18.33
CA SER A 111 -25.13 20.49 17.69
C SER A 111 -24.24 19.73 16.69
N ARG A 112 -23.28 20.40 16.05
CA ARG A 112 -22.29 19.75 15.19
C ARG A 112 -21.24 19.00 16.00
N LEU A 113 -20.80 19.54 17.14
CA LEU A 113 -19.88 18.84 18.04
C LEU A 113 -20.53 17.58 18.58
N GLU A 114 -21.81 17.64 18.97
CA GLU A 114 -22.58 16.47 19.41
C GLU A 114 -22.76 15.45 18.29
N ALA A 115 -23.04 15.88 17.05
CA ALA A 115 -23.10 14.99 15.90
C ALA A 115 -21.73 14.39 15.54
N GLU A 116 -20.64 15.16 15.64
CA GLU A 116 -19.27 14.68 15.44
C GLU A 116 -18.84 13.72 16.55
N LEU A 117 -19.28 13.95 17.80
CA LEU A 117 -19.03 13.08 18.95
C LEU A 117 -19.89 11.81 18.86
N ALA A 118 -21.14 11.91 18.43
CA ALA A 118 -22.01 10.77 18.15
C ALA A 118 -21.47 9.92 17.00
N HIS A 119 -21.02 10.52 15.89
CA HIS A 119 -20.34 9.80 14.82
C HIS A 119 -18.97 9.24 15.24
N ALA A 120 -18.26 9.90 16.16
CA ALA A 120 -17.03 9.37 16.73
C ALA A 120 -17.30 8.16 17.64
N VAL A 121 -18.41 8.17 18.40
CA VAL A 121 -18.88 7.05 19.23
C VAL A 121 -19.45 5.91 18.37
N GLU A 122 -20.14 6.22 17.28
CA GLU A 122 -20.61 5.25 16.29
C GLU A 122 -19.44 4.55 15.61
N LYS A 123 -18.37 5.28 15.27
CA LYS A 123 -17.10 4.70 14.81
C LYS A 123 -16.41 3.78 15.81
N VAL A 124 -16.74 3.86 17.11
CA VAL A 124 -16.19 2.95 18.13
C VAL A 124 -16.92 1.60 18.13
N GLN A 125 -18.08 1.49 17.48
CA GLN A 125 -18.78 0.21 17.35
C GLN A 125 -18.29 -0.54 16.11
N SER A 126 -17.57 -1.64 16.34
CA SER A 126 -17.03 -2.50 15.30
C SER A 126 -18.16 -3.22 14.56
N ILE A 127 -18.51 -2.78 13.35
CA ILE A 127 -19.53 -3.41 12.51
C ILE A 127 -18.89 -4.61 11.80
N PRO A 128 -19.48 -5.81 11.85
CA PRO A 128 -18.95 -6.96 11.10
C PRO A 128 -19.15 -6.73 9.59
N VAL A 129 -18.09 -6.88 8.80
CA VAL A 129 -18.18 -6.72 7.34
C VAL A 129 -18.81 -7.97 6.74
N VAL A 130 -19.85 -7.80 5.94
CA VAL A 130 -20.54 -8.91 5.28
C VAL A 130 -19.72 -9.37 4.07
N PRO A 131 -19.36 -10.66 3.96
CA PRO A 131 -18.65 -11.19 2.80
C PRO A 131 -19.43 -10.96 1.50
N ARG A 132 -18.72 -10.55 0.44
CA ARG A 132 -19.29 -10.35 -0.89
C ARG A 132 -18.95 -11.53 -1.79
N LEU A 133 -19.93 -12.05 -2.52
CA LEU A 133 -19.69 -13.05 -3.56
C LEU A 133 -19.40 -12.34 -4.89
N THR A 134 -18.33 -12.78 -5.57
CA THR A 134 -18.06 -12.36 -6.96
C THR A 134 -19.01 -13.10 -7.90
N LYS A 135 -19.25 -12.57 -9.11
CA LYS A 135 -20.12 -13.19 -10.14
C LYS A 135 -19.74 -14.63 -10.49
N ASP A 136 -18.49 -15.00 -10.24
CA ASP A 136 -17.93 -16.34 -10.45
C ASP A 136 -18.10 -17.29 -9.23
N GLY A 137 -18.93 -16.93 -8.24
CA GLY A 137 -19.15 -17.74 -7.03
C GLY A 137 -17.98 -17.78 -6.05
N THR A 138 -16.95 -16.94 -6.25
CA THR A 138 -15.80 -16.82 -5.34
C THR A 138 -16.14 -15.87 -4.19
N ILE A 139 -15.97 -16.35 -2.96
CA ILE A 139 -16.15 -15.55 -1.72
C ILE A 139 -14.99 -14.56 -1.61
N LEU A 140 -15.29 -13.27 -1.66
CA LEU A 140 -14.30 -12.21 -1.41
C LEU A 140 -14.03 -12.14 0.09
N VAL A 141 -12.80 -12.50 0.48
CA VAL A 141 -12.34 -12.39 1.87
C VAL A 141 -12.09 -10.92 2.21
N ASP A 142 -12.94 -10.34 3.05
CA ASP A 142 -12.80 -9.00 3.61
C ASP A 142 -12.44 -9.08 5.11
N TRP A 143 -12.08 -7.95 5.74
CA TRP A 143 -11.80 -7.86 7.17
C TRP A 143 -13.01 -8.31 7.99
N TYR A 144 -12.78 -8.90 9.16
CA TYR A 144 -13.88 -9.42 9.97
C TYR A 144 -14.76 -8.31 10.57
N HIS A 145 -14.14 -7.19 10.92
CA HIS A 145 -14.77 -6.02 11.53
C HIS A 145 -14.18 -4.71 10.98
N SER A 146 -14.93 -3.62 11.09
CA SER A 146 -14.44 -2.27 10.73
C SER A 146 -13.18 -1.85 11.51
N ASP A 147 -12.98 -2.36 12.73
CA ASP A 147 -11.87 -2.04 13.63
C ASP A 147 -10.76 -3.10 13.67
N ASP A 148 -10.69 -3.98 12.66
CA ASP A 148 -9.71 -5.06 12.64
C ASP A 148 -8.28 -4.53 12.76
N ALA A 149 -7.51 -5.06 13.72
CA ALA A 149 -6.12 -4.68 13.96
C ALA A 149 -5.18 -5.11 12.82
N GLU A 150 -5.64 -6.01 11.96
CA GLU A 150 -4.92 -6.45 10.77
C GLU A 150 -5.09 -5.48 9.59
N ASN A 151 -6.12 -4.62 9.61
CA ASN A 151 -6.30 -3.56 8.64
C ASN A 151 -5.21 -2.47 8.82
N PRO A 152 -4.37 -2.20 7.79
CA PRO A 152 -3.33 -1.19 7.88
C PRO A 152 -3.81 0.24 8.18
N GLN A 153 -5.07 0.55 7.86
CA GLN A 153 -5.67 1.86 8.16
C GLN A 153 -5.94 2.07 9.66
N ASN A 154 -6.17 0.98 10.40
CA ASN A 154 -6.47 0.99 11.84
C ASN A 154 -5.20 0.92 12.71
N TRP A 155 -4.01 0.84 12.10
CA TRP A 155 -2.76 0.79 12.84
C TRP A 155 -2.48 2.08 13.62
N SER A 156 -1.79 1.96 14.75
CA SER A 156 -1.33 3.12 15.52
C SER A 156 -0.42 4.02 14.66
N ASN A 157 -0.47 5.33 14.91
CA ASN A 157 0.31 6.31 14.14
C ASN A 157 1.82 6.00 14.15
N GLY A 158 2.35 5.47 15.26
CA GLY A 158 3.75 5.06 15.36
C GLY A 158 4.11 3.88 14.45
N LYS A 159 3.22 2.88 14.34
CA LYS A 159 3.43 1.72 13.44
C LYS A 159 3.40 2.18 11.98
N ARG A 160 2.40 2.98 11.59
CA ARG A 160 2.30 3.54 10.23
C ARG A 160 3.51 4.41 9.87
N GLY A 161 3.92 5.29 10.79
CA GLY A 161 5.09 6.14 10.61
C GLY A 161 6.39 5.34 10.45
N LEU A 162 6.58 4.27 11.21
CA LEU A 162 7.75 3.40 11.07
C LEU A 162 7.79 2.70 9.70
N VAL A 163 6.67 2.12 9.26
CA VAL A 163 6.58 1.45 7.95
C VAL A 163 6.79 2.45 6.80
N ALA A 164 6.15 3.62 6.87
CA ALA A 164 6.37 4.70 5.92
C ALA A 164 7.84 5.16 5.88
N ALA A 165 8.49 5.29 7.05
CA ALA A 165 9.90 5.67 7.13
C ALA A 165 10.82 4.62 6.48
N ILE A 166 10.54 3.32 6.64
CA ILE A 166 11.31 2.26 5.97
C ILE A 166 11.13 2.33 4.44
N ILE A 167 9.91 2.55 3.95
CA ILE A 167 9.64 2.69 2.51
C ILE A 167 10.35 3.93 1.93
N CYS A 168 10.30 5.06 2.65
CA CYS A 168 11.03 6.27 2.30
C CYS A 168 12.54 6.04 2.27
N LEU A 169 13.10 5.37 3.28
CA LEU A 169 14.52 5.10 3.37
C LEU A 169 14.99 4.12 2.29
N TYR A 170 14.17 3.12 1.96
CA TYR A 170 14.42 2.22 0.84
C TYR A 170 14.46 2.99 -0.49
N THR A 171 13.46 3.83 -0.74
CA THR A 171 13.40 4.69 -1.94
C THR A 171 14.61 5.61 -2.01
N PHE A 172 14.94 6.26 -0.90
CA PHE A 172 16.11 7.13 -0.77
C PHE A 172 17.39 6.39 -1.17
N VAL A 173 17.66 5.21 -0.59
CA VAL A 173 18.88 4.44 -0.89
C VAL A 173 18.98 4.03 -2.35
N VAL A 174 17.88 3.60 -2.96
CA VAL A 174 17.86 3.20 -4.38
C VAL A 174 18.19 4.38 -5.29
N TYR A 175 17.63 5.57 -5.01
CA TYR A 175 17.94 6.78 -5.77
C TYR A 175 19.34 7.33 -5.47
N THR A 176 19.80 7.29 -4.21
CA THR A 176 21.18 7.67 -3.86
C THR A 176 22.19 6.80 -4.59
N SER A 177 21.94 5.49 -4.65
CA SER A 177 22.83 4.51 -5.30
C SER A 177 22.97 4.71 -6.81
N SER A 178 22.01 5.37 -7.46
CA SER A 178 22.15 5.75 -8.88
C SER A 178 23.16 6.90 -9.01
N ALA A 179 22.92 7.99 -8.28
CA ALA A 179 23.65 9.24 -8.44
C ALA A 179 25.06 9.22 -7.82
N ILE A 180 25.30 8.36 -6.83
CA ILE A 180 26.60 8.20 -6.15
C ILE A 180 27.72 7.77 -7.12
N TYR A 181 27.34 7.22 -8.28
CA TYR A 181 28.30 6.84 -9.30
C TYR A 181 28.91 8.03 -10.05
N THR A 182 28.23 9.18 -10.12
CA THR A 182 28.62 10.31 -10.97
C THR A 182 30.04 10.80 -10.70
N PRO A 183 30.50 11.00 -9.44
CA PRO A 183 31.88 11.42 -9.19
C PRO A 183 32.93 10.34 -9.52
N SER A 184 32.51 9.08 -9.66
CA SER A 184 33.39 7.95 -9.95
C SER A 184 33.70 7.78 -11.44
N THR A 185 32.98 8.50 -12.31
CA THR A 185 33.08 8.38 -13.77
C THR A 185 34.50 8.58 -14.26
N GLN A 186 35.24 9.57 -13.75
CA GLN A 186 36.64 9.81 -14.13
C GLN A 186 37.55 8.63 -13.79
N GLY A 187 37.46 8.08 -12.58
CA GLY A 187 38.30 6.94 -12.21
C GLY A 187 37.91 5.64 -12.93
N VAL A 188 36.66 5.50 -13.40
CA VAL A 188 36.25 4.41 -14.30
C VAL A 188 36.91 4.56 -15.67
N MET A 189 36.91 5.77 -16.24
CA MET A 189 37.58 6.05 -17.52
C MET A 189 39.07 5.70 -17.45
N GLU A 190 39.76 6.16 -16.41
CA GLU A 190 41.19 5.90 -16.22
C GLU A 190 41.49 4.40 -16.02
N ARG A 191 40.64 3.71 -15.24
CA ARG A 191 40.87 2.29 -14.90
C ARG A 191 40.63 1.35 -16.07
N PHE A 192 39.61 1.63 -16.88
CA PHE A 192 39.17 0.74 -17.97
C PHE A 192 39.57 1.24 -19.34
N HIS A 193 40.22 2.41 -19.44
CA HIS A 193 40.63 3.06 -20.69
C HIS A 193 39.46 3.24 -21.67
N VAL A 194 38.31 3.65 -21.14
CA VAL A 194 37.07 3.87 -21.89
C VAL A 194 36.78 5.36 -22.06
N SER A 195 35.97 5.70 -23.06
CA SER A 195 35.50 7.06 -23.30
C SER A 195 34.56 7.55 -22.18
N GLN A 196 34.37 8.87 -22.08
CA GLN A 196 33.43 9.45 -21.13
C GLN A 196 32.00 8.96 -21.37
N LEU A 197 31.61 8.80 -22.64
CA LEU A 197 30.30 8.29 -23.01
C LEU A 197 30.08 6.87 -22.48
N GLU A 198 31.08 6.00 -22.60
CA GLU A 198 31.00 4.64 -22.08
C GLU A 198 30.96 4.63 -20.55
N ALA A 199 31.77 5.46 -19.90
CA ALA A 199 31.78 5.52 -18.44
C ALA A 199 30.43 5.98 -17.84
N THR A 200 29.69 6.87 -18.51
CA THR A 200 28.34 7.30 -18.07
C THR A 200 27.25 6.26 -18.31
N LEU A 201 27.47 5.25 -19.17
CA LEU A 201 26.52 4.15 -19.38
C LEU A 201 26.15 3.45 -18.08
N GLY A 202 27.05 3.38 -17.09
CA GLY A 202 26.76 2.75 -15.80
C GLY A 202 25.62 3.44 -15.03
N LEU A 203 25.46 4.76 -15.17
CA LEU A 203 24.32 5.50 -14.61
C LEU A 203 23.06 5.22 -15.44
N SER A 204 23.17 5.32 -16.77
CA SER A 204 22.05 5.12 -17.69
C SER A 204 21.44 3.72 -17.59
N LEU A 205 22.27 2.68 -17.47
CA LEU A 205 21.83 1.30 -17.32
C LEU A 205 21.16 1.04 -15.97
N TYR A 206 21.62 1.70 -14.91
CA TYR A 206 20.94 1.64 -13.61
C TYR A 206 19.54 2.26 -13.70
N VAL A 207 19.43 3.42 -14.34
CA VAL A 207 18.15 4.11 -14.58
C VAL A 207 17.21 3.27 -15.45
N LEU A 208 17.75 2.67 -16.51
CA LEU A 208 17.00 1.72 -17.35
C LEU A 208 16.52 0.52 -16.54
N GLY A 209 17.40 -0.07 -15.72
CA GLY A 209 17.08 -1.19 -14.85
C GLY A 209 15.90 -0.89 -13.94
N TYR A 210 15.95 0.23 -13.20
CA TYR A 210 14.82 0.57 -12.32
C TYR A 210 13.59 1.08 -13.05
N GLY A 211 13.68 1.48 -14.32
CA GLY A 211 12.52 1.82 -15.15
C GLY A 211 11.80 0.56 -15.66
N VAL A 212 12.56 -0.49 -15.98
CA VAL A 212 12.03 -1.77 -16.46
C VAL A 212 11.52 -2.65 -15.31
N GLY A 213 12.23 -2.67 -14.18
CA GLY A 213 11.89 -3.55 -13.06
C GLY A 213 10.44 -3.44 -12.56
N PRO A 214 9.85 -2.25 -12.38
CA PRO A 214 8.49 -2.11 -11.88
C PRO A 214 7.44 -2.72 -12.82
N LEU A 215 7.72 -2.81 -14.12
CA LEU A 215 6.83 -3.48 -15.09
C LEU A 215 6.60 -4.95 -14.74
N ILE A 216 7.58 -5.59 -14.08
CA ILE A 216 7.51 -6.98 -13.65
C ILE A 216 7.10 -7.06 -12.18
N PHE A 217 7.73 -6.26 -11.31
CA PHE A 217 7.53 -6.39 -9.87
C PHE A 217 6.21 -5.78 -9.37
N SER A 218 5.67 -4.77 -10.05
CA SER A 218 4.37 -4.19 -9.67
C SER A 218 3.23 -5.22 -9.75
N PRO A 219 2.99 -5.90 -10.90
CA PRO A 219 1.95 -6.92 -10.98
C PRO A 219 2.26 -8.14 -10.10
N LEU A 220 3.53 -8.54 -9.98
CA LEU A 220 3.90 -9.64 -9.06
C LEU A 220 3.55 -9.31 -7.61
N SER A 221 3.73 -8.06 -7.19
CA SER A 221 3.35 -7.62 -5.84
C SER A 221 1.84 -7.66 -5.60
N GLU A 222 1.03 -7.69 -6.66
CA GLU A 222 -0.43 -7.71 -6.63
C GLU A 222 -1.03 -9.10 -6.54
N ILE A 223 -0.23 -10.13 -6.83
CA ILE A 223 -0.68 -11.52 -6.73
C ILE A 223 -0.97 -11.84 -5.25
N PRO A 224 -2.20 -12.27 -4.90
CA PRO A 224 -2.60 -12.53 -3.51
C PRO A 224 -1.74 -13.58 -2.79
N ARG A 225 -1.13 -14.51 -3.53
CA ARG A 225 -0.25 -15.56 -3.00
C ARG A 225 1.17 -15.09 -2.63
N ILE A 226 1.64 -13.99 -3.24
CA ILE A 226 3.02 -13.51 -3.09
C ILE A 226 3.08 -12.32 -2.12
N GLY A 227 2.05 -11.49 -2.11
CA GLY A 227 2.03 -10.29 -1.27
C GLY A 227 3.03 -9.22 -1.73
N ARG A 228 3.08 -8.10 -1.01
CA ARG A 228 3.96 -6.97 -1.36
C ARG A 228 5.28 -7.01 -0.61
N ASN A 229 5.27 -7.41 0.66
CA ASN A 229 6.44 -7.45 1.51
C ASN A 229 7.50 -8.47 1.06
N PRO A 230 7.13 -9.70 0.61
CA PRO A 230 8.14 -10.69 0.19
C PRO A 230 8.85 -10.24 -1.08
N VAL A 231 8.15 -9.54 -1.99
CA VAL A 231 8.77 -8.93 -3.17
C VAL A 231 9.81 -7.90 -2.74
N TYR A 232 9.46 -6.97 -1.84
CA TYR A 232 10.41 -5.98 -1.33
C TYR A 232 11.62 -6.59 -0.65
N ALA A 233 11.41 -7.55 0.23
CA ALA A 233 12.49 -8.20 0.95
C ALA A 233 13.41 -8.96 -0.02
N ALA A 234 12.86 -9.77 -0.94
CA ALA A 234 13.64 -10.54 -1.89
C ALA A 234 14.46 -9.65 -2.82
N THR A 235 13.86 -8.60 -3.38
CA THR A 235 14.56 -7.70 -4.29
C THR A 235 15.58 -6.83 -3.57
N MET A 236 15.32 -6.43 -2.32
CA MET A 236 16.29 -5.70 -1.50
C MET A 236 17.48 -6.57 -1.08
N VAL A 237 17.27 -7.87 -0.77
CA VAL A 237 18.37 -8.82 -0.56
C VAL A 237 19.23 -8.92 -1.81
N LEU A 238 18.60 -9.12 -2.98
CA LEU A 238 19.30 -9.20 -4.25
C LEU A 238 20.05 -7.91 -4.57
N PHE A 239 19.47 -6.75 -4.28
CA PHE A 239 20.12 -5.45 -4.43
C PHE A 239 21.42 -5.40 -3.63
N VAL A 240 21.38 -5.69 -2.32
CA VAL A 240 22.57 -5.66 -1.44
C VAL A 240 23.62 -6.67 -1.91
N VAL A 241 23.20 -7.90 -2.24
CA VAL A 241 24.09 -8.96 -2.73
C VAL A 241 24.77 -8.56 -4.03
N LEU A 242 24.08 -7.88 -4.94
CA LEU A 242 24.63 -7.40 -6.21
C LEU A 242 25.52 -6.15 -6.03
N SER A 243 25.27 -5.30 -5.04
CA SER A 243 26.10 -4.13 -4.77
C SER A 243 27.54 -4.51 -4.38
N ILE A 244 27.76 -5.64 -3.71
CA ILE A 244 29.09 -6.14 -3.32
C ILE A 244 29.99 -6.44 -4.53
N PRO A 245 29.63 -7.34 -5.48
CA PRO A 245 30.43 -7.60 -6.68
C PRO A 245 30.51 -6.37 -7.59
N THR A 246 29.52 -5.47 -7.54
CA THR A 246 29.57 -4.20 -8.29
C THR A 246 30.74 -3.33 -7.85
N ALA A 247 30.97 -3.21 -6.54
CA ALA A 247 32.13 -2.48 -6.00
C ALA A 247 33.47 -3.16 -6.30
N LEU A 248 33.47 -4.50 -6.41
CA LEU A 248 34.66 -5.31 -6.67
C LEU A 248 34.92 -5.60 -8.16
N ALA A 249 34.10 -5.04 -9.06
CA ALA A 249 34.17 -5.34 -10.47
C ALA A 249 35.57 -5.03 -11.06
N ARG A 250 36.08 -6.00 -11.83
CA ARG A 250 37.38 -5.95 -12.53
C ARG A 250 37.25 -5.84 -14.05
N SER A 251 36.03 -6.00 -14.57
CA SER A 251 35.70 -5.88 -15.99
C SER A 251 34.66 -4.78 -16.18
N PHE A 252 34.83 -3.97 -17.23
CA PHE A 252 33.90 -2.90 -17.58
C PHE A 252 32.51 -3.44 -17.94
N ALA A 253 32.43 -4.44 -18.81
CA ALA A 253 31.17 -5.08 -19.17
C ALA A 253 30.46 -5.71 -17.96
N GLY A 254 31.23 -6.33 -17.05
CA GLY A 254 30.72 -6.86 -15.79
C GLY A 254 30.12 -5.75 -14.91
N LEU A 255 30.80 -4.61 -14.80
CA LEU A 255 30.29 -3.44 -14.07
C LEU A 255 28.95 -2.95 -14.68
N MET A 256 28.84 -2.88 -16.00
CA MET A 256 27.62 -2.43 -16.69
C MET A 256 26.43 -3.36 -16.43
N VAL A 257 26.63 -4.67 -16.56
CA VAL A 257 25.56 -5.67 -16.28
C VAL A 257 25.14 -5.60 -14.82
N LEU A 258 26.10 -5.55 -13.90
CA LEU A 258 25.82 -5.47 -12.48
C LEU A 258 25.05 -4.19 -12.13
N ARG A 259 25.33 -3.06 -12.79
CA ARG A 259 24.57 -1.82 -12.59
C ARG A 259 23.15 -1.89 -13.09
N PHE A 260 22.93 -2.50 -14.25
CA PHE A 260 21.58 -2.77 -14.73
C PHE A 260 20.80 -3.63 -13.73
N LEU A 261 21.38 -4.75 -13.29
CA LEU A 261 20.74 -5.66 -12.33
C LEU A 261 20.50 -4.99 -10.97
N GLN A 262 21.45 -4.20 -10.49
CA GLN A 262 21.31 -3.44 -9.24
C GLN A 262 20.13 -2.45 -9.35
N GLY A 263 19.99 -1.71 -10.45
CA GLY A 263 18.82 -0.86 -10.68
C GLY A 263 17.52 -1.67 -10.78
N PHE A 264 17.53 -2.77 -11.51
CA PHE A 264 16.37 -3.64 -11.73
C PHE A 264 15.78 -4.18 -10.43
N PHE A 265 16.61 -4.76 -9.56
CA PHE A 265 16.16 -5.27 -8.25
C PHE A 265 15.95 -4.14 -7.21
N GLY A 266 16.49 -2.95 -7.41
CA GLY A 266 16.19 -1.79 -6.55
C GLY A 266 14.79 -1.19 -6.79
N SER A 267 14.18 -1.49 -7.93
CA SER A 267 13.00 -0.80 -8.43
C SER A 267 11.64 -0.96 -7.72
N PRO A 268 11.33 -2.07 -6.99
CA PRO A 268 9.96 -2.30 -6.52
C PRO A 268 9.39 -1.23 -5.60
N CYS A 269 10.22 -0.55 -4.80
CA CYS A 269 9.74 0.57 -3.98
C CYS A 269 9.20 1.73 -4.80
N LEU A 270 9.68 1.92 -6.04
CA LEU A 270 9.33 3.06 -6.87
C LEU A 270 7.88 2.99 -7.38
N ALA A 271 7.38 1.79 -7.68
CA ALA A 271 5.98 1.61 -8.08
C ALA A 271 5.08 1.26 -6.90
N SER A 272 5.45 0.25 -6.12
CA SER A 272 4.56 -0.27 -5.09
C SER A 272 4.60 0.57 -3.80
N GLY A 273 5.56 1.49 -3.64
CA GLY A 273 5.73 2.29 -2.43
C GLY A 273 4.54 3.22 -2.19
N GLY A 274 4.09 3.93 -3.23
CA GLY A 274 2.89 4.77 -3.18
C GLY A 274 1.62 3.96 -2.89
N ALA A 275 1.50 2.77 -3.48
CA ALA A 275 0.37 1.88 -3.18
C ALA A 275 0.37 1.44 -1.70
N SER A 276 1.55 1.23 -1.10
CA SER A 276 1.65 0.85 0.33
C SER A 276 1.27 1.99 1.26
N LEU A 277 1.59 3.22 0.89
CA LEU A 277 1.13 4.40 1.62
C LEU A 277 -0.38 4.58 1.47
N GLY A 278 -0.92 4.31 0.28
CA GLY A 278 -2.37 4.28 0.00
C GLY A 278 -3.13 3.28 0.86
N ASP A 279 -2.54 2.10 1.10
CA ASP A 279 -3.16 1.08 1.93
C ASP A 279 -3.18 1.45 3.43
N MET A 280 -2.24 2.28 3.91
CA MET A 280 -2.09 2.65 5.32
C MET A 280 -2.75 3.97 5.73
N TYR A 281 -2.87 4.93 4.82
CA TYR A 281 -3.35 6.28 5.10
C TYR A 281 -4.71 6.54 4.47
N SER A 282 -5.60 7.18 5.22
CA SER A 282 -6.89 7.64 4.68
C SER A 282 -6.68 8.71 3.61
N MET A 283 -7.68 8.91 2.74
CA MET A 283 -7.61 9.88 1.63
C MET A 283 -7.26 11.31 2.08
N THR A 284 -7.57 11.69 3.32
CA THR A 284 -7.21 13.00 3.89
C THR A 284 -5.74 13.10 4.28
N ALA A 285 -5.14 11.99 4.79
CA ALA A 285 -3.76 11.96 5.28
C ALA A 285 -2.75 11.50 4.22
N LEU A 286 -3.21 10.76 3.21
CA LEU A 286 -2.42 10.19 2.13
C LEU A 286 -1.54 11.22 1.40
N PRO A 287 -2.01 12.44 1.06
CA PRO A 287 -1.18 13.43 0.38
C PRO A 287 0.07 13.80 1.18
N TYR A 288 -0.04 13.92 2.51
CA TYR A 288 1.11 14.23 3.37
C TYR A 288 2.14 13.10 3.39
N ALA A 289 1.67 11.86 3.45
CA ALA A 289 2.54 10.68 3.37
C ALA A 289 3.24 10.58 2.00
N MET A 290 2.52 10.86 0.91
CA MET A 290 3.07 10.88 -0.45
C MET A 290 4.11 11.99 -0.62
N VAL A 291 3.87 13.19 -0.08
CA VAL A 291 4.87 14.28 -0.11
C VAL A 291 6.15 13.87 0.63
N ALA A 292 6.04 13.21 1.79
CA ALA A 292 7.21 12.71 2.50
C ALA A 292 7.99 11.67 1.68
N TRP A 293 7.28 10.75 1.01
CA TRP A 293 7.90 9.75 0.13
C TRP A 293 8.58 10.37 -1.08
N ILE A 294 7.90 11.28 -1.78
CA ILE A 294 8.47 12.01 -2.92
C ILE A 294 9.69 12.84 -2.49
N SER A 295 9.62 13.49 -1.33
CA SER A 295 10.76 14.24 -0.78
C SER A 295 11.98 13.33 -0.61
N SER A 296 11.79 12.12 -0.07
CA SER A 296 12.87 11.14 0.07
C SER A 296 13.49 10.73 -1.27
N ALA A 297 12.66 10.60 -2.33
CA ALA A 297 13.11 10.30 -3.68
C ALA A 297 13.97 11.44 -4.27
N TYR A 298 13.64 12.71 -4.01
CA TYR A 298 14.44 13.86 -4.46
C TYR A 298 15.71 14.07 -3.63
N PHE A 299 15.68 13.77 -2.33
CA PHE A 299 16.87 13.84 -1.48
C PHE A 299 17.94 12.83 -1.91
N GLY A 300 17.55 11.67 -2.44
CA GLY A 300 18.46 10.61 -2.83
C GLY A 300 19.55 11.07 -3.81
N PRO A 301 19.19 11.58 -5.01
CA PRO A 301 20.14 12.03 -6.02
C PRO A 301 20.90 13.30 -5.62
N ALA A 302 20.36 14.11 -4.71
CA ALA A 302 21.05 15.28 -4.18
C ALA A 302 22.21 14.88 -3.23
N LEU A 303 21.97 13.89 -2.36
CA LEU A 303 22.98 13.45 -1.38
C LEU A 303 24.00 12.46 -1.94
N GLY A 304 23.67 11.69 -2.98
CA GLY A 304 24.59 10.69 -3.56
C GLY A 304 25.93 11.27 -4.03
N PRO A 305 25.95 12.25 -4.95
CA PRO A 305 27.18 12.91 -5.39
C PRO A 305 27.89 13.68 -4.28
N LEU A 306 27.14 14.17 -3.27
CA LEU A 306 27.73 14.87 -2.13
C LEU A 306 28.58 13.92 -1.26
N LEU A 307 28.07 12.73 -0.96
CA LEU A 307 28.79 11.71 -0.18
C LEU A 307 30.01 11.19 -0.96
N SER A 308 29.78 10.75 -2.20
CA SER A 308 30.85 10.22 -3.06
C SER A 308 31.87 11.26 -3.50
N GLY A 309 31.49 12.54 -3.57
CA GLY A 309 32.39 13.63 -3.94
C GLY A 309 33.50 13.87 -2.91
N PHE A 310 33.26 13.56 -1.63
CA PHE A 310 34.30 13.59 -0.60
C PHE A 310 35.20 12.36 -0.67
N SER A 311 34.62 11.20 -0.97
CA SER A 311 35.28 9.92 -0.75
C SER A 311 36.03 9.38 -1.97
N VAL A 312 35.53 9.66 -3.17
CA VAL A 312 36.18 9.26 -4.44
C VAL A 312 37.57 9.88 -4.59
N PRO A 313 37.80 11.18 -4.33
CA PRO A 313 39.15 11.76 -4.38
C PRO A 313 40.10 11.17 -3.33
N ALA A 314 39.57 10.76 -2.16
CA ALA A 314 40.39 10.28 -1.05
C ALA A 314 40.75 8.79 -1.12
N ARG A 315 39.85 7.93 -1.61
CA ARG A 315 39.98 6.46 -1.60
C ARG A 315 39.84 5.82 -2.98
N GLY A 316 39.52 6.60 -4.01
CA GLY A 316 39.33 6.15 -5.39
C GLY A 316 37.88 5.84 -5.76
N TRP A 317 37.66 5.60 -7.06
CA TRP A 317 36.33 5.49 -7.67
C TRP A 317 35.45 4.34 -7.16
N ARG A 318 36.05 3.30 -6.57
CA ARG A 318 35.29 2.17 -6.01
C ARG A 318 34.55 2.54 -4.73
N TRP A 319 35.00 3.60 -4.04
CA TRP A 319 34.48 3.93 -2.73
C TRP A 319 33.02 4.37 -2.73
N SER A 320 32.59 5.07 -3.78
CA SER A 320 31.17 5.38 -4.01
C SER A 320 30.26 4.15 -4.03
N LEU A 321 30.78 3.00 -4.49
CA LEU A 321 30.01 1.76 -4.60
C LEU A 321 29.97 1.02 -3.27
N TYR A 322 31.02 1.13 -2.46
CA TYR A 322 30.97 0.65 -1.08
C TYR A 322 29.99 1.47 -0.24
N GLU A 323 29.89 2.78 -0.45
CA GLU A 323 28.88 3.61 0.22
C GLU A 323 27.45 3.15 -0.07
N SER A 324 27.17 2.67 -1.29
CA SER A 324 25.88 2.08 -1.64
C SER A 324 25.57 0.82 -0.83
N VAL A 325 26.58 -0.05 -0.59
CA VAL A 325 26.44 -1.25 0.26
C VAL A 325 26.17 -0.85 1.71
N TRP A 326 26.90 0.14 2.21
CA TRP A 326 26.78 0.60 3.59
C TRP A 326 25.44 1.30 3.85
N ALA A 327 24.91 2.01 2.85
CA ALA A 327 23.59 2.63 2.94
C ALA A 327 22.46 1.59 2.85
N SER A 328 22.60 0.55 2.02
CA SER A 328 21.54 -0.44 1.79
C SER A 328 21.44 -1.54 2.85
N ALA A 329 22.55 -1.97 3.45
CA ALA A 329 22.54 -3.05 4.44
C ALA A 329 21.69 -2.76 5.71
N PRO A 330 21.76 -1.58 6.33
CA PRO A 330 20.91 -1.26 7.49
C PRO A 330 19.41 -1.19 7.13
N VAL A 331 19.10 -0.73 5.91
CA VAL A 331 17.72 -0.67 5.42
C VAL A 331 17.16 -2.05 5.19
N LEU A 332 17.96 -2.96 4.63
CA LEU A 332 17.60 -4.36 4.51
C LEU A 332 17.31 -4.97 5.88
N LEU A 333 18.18 -4.74 6.88
CA LEU A 333 17.98 -5.25 8.23
C LEU A 333 16.69 -4.68 8.85
N GLY A 334 16.46 -3.38 8.72
CA GLY A 334 15.23 -2.74 9.17
C GLY A 334 13.98 -3.29 8.49
N MET A 335 14.04 -3.55 7.18
CA MET A 335 12.95 -4.14 6.42
C MET A 335 12.64 -5.57 6.86
N LEU A 336 13.67 -6.41 7.06
CA LEU A 336 13.48 -7.80 7.49
C LEU A 336 12.87 -7.92 8.89
N VAL A 337 13.14 -6.96 9.79
CA VAL A 337 12.69 -7.00 11.19
C VAL A 337 11.38 -6.24 11.41
N ALA A 338 11.14 -5.16 10.67
CA ALA A 338 10.13 -4.16 11.02
C ALA A 338 9.11 -3.83 9.92
N LEU A 339 9.15 -4.47 8.74
CA LEU A 339 8.13 -4.29 7.70
C LEU A 339 7.03 -5.37 7.82
N PRO A 340 5.87 -5.10 8.44
CA PRO A 340 4.74 -6.02 8.41
C PRO A 340 4.09 -6.08 7.03
N GLU A 341 3.47 -7.20 6.66
CA GLU A 341 2.64 -7.31 5.46
C GLU A 341 1.55 -6.22 5.44
N THR A 342 1.39 -5.54 4.31
CA THR A 342 0.37 -4.49 4.12
C THR A 342 -0.86 -4.96 3.34
N ARG A 343 -0.88 -6.20 2.83
CA ARG A 343 -2.00 -6.73 2.03
C ARG A 343 -2.90 -7.68 2.82
N MET A 344 -4.18 -7.57 2.49
CA MET A 344 -5.36 -8.21 3.08
C MET A 344 -5.43 -9.75 3.00
N CYS A 345 -4.83 -10.36 1.98
CA CYS A 345 -5.24 -11.73 1.57
C CYS A 345 -4.38 -12.88 2.13
N GLN A 346 -3.23 -12.62 2.75
CA GLN A 346 -2.29 -13.70 3.10
C GLN A 346 -2.55 -14.36 4.47
N LYS A 347 -3.54 -13.89 5.23
CA LYS A 347 -3.81 -14.40 6.59
C LYS A 347 -4.95 -15.43 6.67
N SER A 348 -5.75 -15.57 5.61
CA SER A 348 -6.64 -16.73 5.51
C SER A 348 -5.83 -17.92 5.03
N GLY A 349 -5.64 -18.88 5.95
CA GLY A 349 -4.86 -20.09 5.74
C GLY A 349 -5.20 -20.81 4.45
N VAL A 350 -4.24 -21.62 4.02
CA VAL A 350 -4.34 -22.64 2.96
C VAL A 350 -5.76 -23.23 2.87
N PHE A 351 -6.64 -22.58 2.12
CA PHE A 351 -7.75 -23.27 1.52
C PHE A 351 -7.13 -23.97 0.32
N HIS A 352 -6.97 -25.27 0.47
CA HIS A 352 -6.73 -26.18 -0.64
C HIS A 352 -7.84 -25.93 -1.68
N VAL A 353 -7.61 -24.99 -2.59
CA VAL A 353 -8.29 -25.02 -3.87
C VAL A 353 -7.61 -26.17 -4.59
N ASP A 354 -8.29 -27.31 -4.57
CA ASP A 354 -7.88 -28.54 -5.21
C ASP A 354 -7.67 -28.26 -6.71
N VAL A 355 -6.39 -28.07 -7.09
CA VAL A 355 -5.99 -27.79 -8.48
C VAL A 355 -6.32 -28.97 -9.41
N SER A 356 -6.75 -30.11 -8.86
CA SER A 356 -7.23 -31.25 -9.65
C SER A 356 -8.61 -31.03 -10.29
N SER A 357 -9.38 -30.02 -9.88
CA SER A 357 -10.62 -29.61 -10.56
C SER A 357 -10.34 -28.75 -11.79
N PHE A 358 -9.37 -27.84 -11.71
CA PHE A 358 -8.98 -26.95 -12.81
C PHE A 358 -8.41 -27.70 -14.03
N TRP A 359 -7.66 -28.78 -13.80
CA TRP A 359 -7.18 -29.64 -14.90
C TRP A 359 -8.23 -30.62 -15.43
N ARG A 360 -9.36 -30.80 -14.74
CA ARG A 360 -10.43 -31.71 -15.18
C ARG A 360 -11.36 -31.06 -16.22
N GLU A 361 -11.52 -29.75 -16.22
CA GLU A 361 -12.31 -29.02 -17.23
C GLU A 361 -11.56 -28.71 -18.53
N VAL A 362 -10.22 -28.59 -18.48
CA VAL A 362 -9.40 -28.32 -19.68
C VAL A 362 -9.13 -29.60 -20.49
N GLY A 363 -9.42 -30.79 -19.94
CA GLY A 363 -9.23 -32.08 -20.62
C GLY A 363 -10.44 -32.57 -21.45
N THR A 364 -11.53 -31.80 -21.53
CA THR A 364 -12.77 -32.18 -22.23
C THR A 364 -13.27 -31.15 -23.25
N LEU A 365 -12.35 -30.38 -23.83
CA LEU A 365 -12.52 -29.64 -25.09
C LEU A 365 -11.35 -29.97 -25.99
#